data_AF-A0A146JXV6-F1
#
_entry.id   AF-A0A146JXV6-F1
#
_cell.length_a   1.000
_cell.length_b   1.000
_cell.length_c   1.000
_cell.angle_alpha   90.00
_cell.angle_beta   90.00
_cell.angle_gamma   90.00
#
_symmetry.space_group_name_H-M   'P 1'
#
loop_
_entity.id
_entity.type
_entity.pdbx_description
1 polymer ?
#
loop_
_entity_poly.entity_id
_entity_poly.type
_entity_poly.pdbx_seq_one_letter_code
_entity_poly.pdbx_strand_id
1 'polypeptide(L)'
;MQQQNNFKFEPQTGKLFVCGQQFNFELIPEKIRIQVECIIANDLKCLTEDITIFRRLKYLILPNIELFEEFQYYMPSLYLVFAPKARQFRPFLCYNETLRYLCTSNKVKFCKRSCVNMTVKLLKIHEADKYAFTSVTAQRVIIFRDSKILADGLGKQLKAIKIQDESENFQFKKLFNNIGQAVFYKATEEQLQKFGLKNKAYKHSIHNKDRNRIFVVDNEIEYCCGTLTIHSQNLTKTHKDAIKQLEGDIDEILAPNLISAEFLKNLNPEFIQKMQIPNVVQLPDQFESVQFLVLNKLNQIQKYQFNQFYLLKNVELLNLECDLNENFHNCF
;
A
#
# COMPACT_ATOMS: atom_id res chain seq x y z
N MET A 1 3.81 -24.39 -39.41
CA MET A 1 3.45 -24.39 -37.98
C MET A 1 2.97 -23.01 -37.61
N GLN A 2 1.67 -22.81 -37.40
CA GLN A 2 1.15 -21.53 -36.90
C GLN A 2 1.66 -21.36 -35.47
N GLN A 3 2.41 -20.28 -35.19
CA GLN A 3 2.71 -19.88 -33.82
C GLN A 3 1.35 -19.62 -33.15
N GLN A 4 0.91 -20.54 -32.29
CA GLN A 4 -0.20 -20.24 -31.40
C GLN A 4 0.23 -19.03 -30.59
N ASN A 5 -0.56 -17.97 -30.67
CA ASN A 5 -0.35 -16.80 -29.82
C ASN A 5 -0.46 -17.28 -28.38
N ASN A 6 0.66 -17.25 -27.65
CA ASN A 6 0.75 -17.68 -26.25
C ASN A 6 0.09 -16.67 -25.29
N PHE A 7 -0.90 -15.91 -25.76
CA PHE A 7 -1.64 -14.95 -24.96
C PHE A 7 -3.07 -14.73 -25.47
N LYS A 8 -3.95 -14.26 -24.57
CA LYS A 8 -5.32 -13.83 -24.85
C LYS A 8 -5.57 -12.48 -24.18
N PHE A 9 -6.08 -11.50 -24.92
CA PHE A 9 -6.48 -10.19 -24.37
C PHE A 9 -8.00 -10.05 -24.32
N GLU A 10 -8.54 -9.53 -23.22
CA GLU A 10 -9.95 -9.25 -23.00
C GLU A 10 -10.20 -7.74 -22.88
N PRO A 11 -10.55 -7.05 -23.99
CA PRO A 11 -10.61 -5.58 -24.03
C PRO A 11 -11.57 -4.97 -23.01
N GLN A 12 -12.70 -5.64 -22.75
CA GLN A 12 -13.74 -5.18 -21.82
C GLN A 12 -13.24 -5.03 -20.38
N THR A 13 -12.19 -5.77 -20.01
CA THR A 13 -11.65 -5.79 -18.65
C THR A 13 -10.19 -5.37 -18.57
N GLY A 14 -9.55 -5.08 -19.72
CA GLY A 14 -8.12 -4.79 -19.81
C GLY A 14 -7.22 -5.96 -19.36
N LYS A 15 -7.75 -7.20 -19.31
CA LYS A 15 -6.98 -8.37 -18.85
C LYS A 15 -6.21 -9.02 -19.98
N LEU A 16 -4.95 -9.32 -19.72
CA LEU A 16 -4.06 -10.10 -20.57
C LEU A 16 -3.71 -11.42 -19.88
N PHE A 17 -4.10 -12.52 -20.48
CA PHE A 17 -3.74 -13.87 -20.05
C PHE A 17 -2.51 -14.29 -20.84
N VAL A 18 -1.48 -14.72 -20.12
CA VAL A 18 -0.21 -15.19 -20.70
C VAL A 18 -0.04 -16.66 -20.38
N CYS A 19 0.28 -17.45 -21.40
CA CYS A 19 0.47 -18.89 -21.31
C CYS A 19 1.96 -19.23 -21.51
N GLY A 20 2.46 -20.18 -20.72
CA GLY A 20 3.84 -20.65 -20.80
C GLY A 20 4.73 -20.20 -19.64
N GLN A 21 5.83 -20.91 -19.46
CA GLN A 21 6.78 -20.67 -18.37
C GLN A 21 7.72 -19.48 -18.64
N GLN A 22 7.89 -19.14 -19.92
CA GLN A 22 8.64 -18.01 -20.44
C GLN A 22 7.78 -17.31 -21.48
N PHE A 23 7.83 -15.98 -21.51
CA PHE A 23 7.06 -15.19 -22.46
C PHE A 23 7.78 -13.87 -22.73
N ASN A 24 7.98 -13.54 -24.00
CA ASN A 24 8.47 -12.23 -24.41
C ASN A 24 7.27 -11.29 -24.59
N PHE A 25 7.14 -10.30 -23.70
CA PHE A 25 6.02 -9.36 -23.73
C PHE A 25 6.06 -8.41 -24.94
N GLU A 26 7.21 -8.23 -25.58
CA GLU A 26 7.36 -7.45 -26.81
C GLU A 26 6.67 -8.08 -28.03
N LEU A 27 6.22 -9.33 -27.95
CA LEU A 27 5.41 -9.94 -29.01
C LEU A 27 3.97 -9.41 -29.02
N ILE A 28 3.53 -8.74 -27.97
CA ILE A 28 2.17 -8.21 -27.88
C ILE A 28 2.07 -6.94 -28.72
N PRO A 29 1.07 -6.77 -29.60
CA PRO A 29 0.89 -5.54 -30.36
C PRO A 29 0.72 -4.30 -29.48
N GLU A 30 1.32 -3.17 -29.87
CA GLU A 30 1.25 -1.90 -29.12
C GLU A 30 -0.18 -1.48 -28.78
N LYS A 31 -1.11 -1.60 -29.74
CA LYS A 31 -2.55 -1.32 -29.54
C LYS A 31 -3.17 -2.08 -28.36
N ILE A 32 -2.64 -3.26 -28.02
CA ILE A 32 -3.04 -4.04 -26.85
C ILE A 32 -2.29 -3.53 -25.62
N ARG A 33 -0.96 -3.32 -25.70
CA ARG A 33 -0.13 -2.88 -24.56
C ARG A 33 -0.68 -1.64 -23.86
N ILE A 34 -1.16 -0.67 -24.63
CA ILE A 34 -1.73 0.59 -24.11
C ILE A 34 -3.10 0.44 -23.45
N GLN A 35 -3.71 -0.75 -23.49
CA GLN A 35 -5.01 -1.07 -22.89
C GLN A 35 -4.91 -2.07 -21.74
N VAL A 36 -3.76 -2.75 -21.56
CA VAL A 36 -3.60 -3.75 -20.50
C VAL A 36 -3.52 -3.07 -19.14
N GLU A 37 -4.45 -3.45 -18.27
CA GLU A 37 -4.48 -3.04 -16.86
C GLU A 37 -4.17 -4.20 -15.90
N CYS A 38 -4.36 -5.44 -16.36
CA CYS A 38 -4.15 -6.63 -15.55
C CYS A 38 -3.46 -7.72 -16.37
N ILE A 39 -2.41 -8.32 -15.80
CA ILE A 39 -1.74 -9.48 -16.39
C ILE A 39 -1.93 -10.67 -15.48
N ILE A 40 -2.39 -11.77 -16.06
CA ILE A 40 -2.59 -13.06 -15.41
C ILE A 40 -1.69 -14.06 -16.13
N ALA A 41 -0.59 -14.45 -15.49
CA ALA A 41 0.37 -15.40 -16.05
C ALA A 41 0.55 -16.56 -15.08
N ASN A 42 -0.26 -17.59 -15.26
CA ASN A 42 -0.34 -18.69 -14.31
C ASN A 42 0.94 -19.55 -14.29
N ASP A 43 1.56 -19.76 -15.45
CA ASP A 43 2.69 -20.68 -15.58
C ASP A 43 4.05 -19.99 -15.59
N LEU A 44 4.07 -18.67 -15.69
CA LEU A 44 5.29 -17.87 -15.79
C LEU A 44 6.19 -18.09 -14.57
N LYS A 45 7.46 -18.40 -14.82
CA LYS A 45 8.45 -18.70 -13.77
C LYS A 45 9.36 -17.53 -13.43
N CYS A 46 9.67 -16.71 -14.43
CA CYS A 46 10.51 -15.54 -14.31
C CYS A 46 9.84 -14.31 -14.94
N LEU A 47 9.93 -13.16 -14.27
CA LEU A 47 9.44 -11.89 -14.78
C LEU A 47 10.64 -11.00 -15.12
N THR A 48 10.73 -10.61 -16.38
CA THR A 48 11.82 -9.79 -16.95
C THR A 48 11.35 -8.34 -17.15
N GLU A 49 12.26 -7.49 -17.64
CA GLU A 49 12.02 -6.07 -17.85
C GLU A 49 10.98 -5.75 -18.92
N ASP A 50 10.67 -6.70 -19.81
CA ASP A 50 9.71 -6.53 -20.91
C ASP A 50 8.30 -6.16 -20.40
N ILE A 51 7.99 -6.42 -19.12
CA ILE A 51 6.72 -6.03 -18.49
C ILE A 51 6.55 -4.50 -18.40
N THR A 52 7.64 -3.74 -18.52
CA THR A 52 7.62 -2.27 -18.41
C THR A 52 6.94 -1.60 -19.61
N ILE A 53 6.69 -2.34 -20.69
CA ILE A 53 5.97 -1.84 -21.87
C ILE A 53 4.48 -1.53 -21.57
N PHE A 54 3.92 -2.00 -20.46
CA PHE A 54 2.52 -1.79 -20.08
C PHE A 54 2.35 -0.56 -19.18
N ARG A 55 2.10 0.59 -19.80
CA ARG A 55 1.98 1.88 -19.09
C ARG A 55 0.80 1.99 -18.12
N ARG A 56 -0.27 1.21 -18.34
CA ARG A 56 -1.50 1.23 -17.52
C ARG A 56 -1.61 0.03 -16.57
N LEU A 57 -0.55 -0.75 -16.42
CA LEU A 57 -0.61 -1.97 -15.62
C LEU A 57 -0.89 -1.65 -14.16
N LYS A 58 -2.04 -2.12 -13.66
CA LYS A 58 -2.52 -1.97 -12.28
C LYS A 58 -2.36 -3.26 -11.47
N TYR A 59 -2.48 -4.42 -12.11
CA TYR A 59 -2.50 -5.72 -11.42
C TYR A 59 -1.60 -6.76 -12.08
N LEU A 60 -0.70 -7.36 -11.30
CA LEU A 60 0.10 -8.53 -11.68
C LEU A 60 -0.36 -9.75 -10.89
N ILE A 61 -0.92 -10.76 -11.56
CA ILE A 61 -1.36 -12.02 -10.95
C ILE A 61 -0.48 -13.15 -11.48
N LEU A 62 0.53 -13.50 -10.69
CA LEU A 62 1.64 -14.38 -11.07
C LEU A 62 1.78 -15.53 -10.03
N PRO A 63 0.79 -16.45 -9.94
CA PRO A 63 0.71 -17.42 -8.86
C PRO A 63 1.91 -18.36 -8.74
N ASN A 64 2.57 -18.69 -9.87
CA ASN A 64 3.69 -19.62 -9.92
C ASN A 64 5.05 -18.97 -10.20
N ILE A 65 5.13 -17.65 -10.16
CA ILE A 65 6.41 -16.93 -10.32
C ILE A 65 7.37 -17.30 -9.19
N GLU A 66 8.63 -17.50 -9.53
CA GLU A 66 9.67 -17.88 -8.59
C GLU A 66 10.70 -16.76 -8.43
N LEU A 67 11.02 -16.07 -9.53
CA LEU A 67 12.03 -15.02 -9.61
C LEU A 67 11.47 -13.76 -10.29
N PHE A 68 11.73 -12.62 -9.67
CA PHE A 68 11.67 -11.32 -10.35
C PHE A 68 13.09 -10.92 -10.72
N GLU A 69 13.37 -10.81 -12.02
CA GLU A 69 14.68 -10.40 -12.53
C GLU A 69 14.95 -8.91 -12.32
N GLU A 70 16.21 -8.53 -12.53
CA GLU A 70 16.68 -7.18 -12.26
C GLU A 70 16.23 -6.23 -13.37
N PHE A 71 15.41 -5.25 -13.01
CA PHE A 71 15.19 -4.02 -13.77
C PHE A 71 14.69 -2.89 -12.88
N GLN A 72 15.00 -1.66 -13.29
CA GLN A 72 14.64 -0.46 -12.56
C GLN A 72 13.71 0.35 -13.45
N TYR A 73 12.41 0.25 -13.20
CA TYR A 73 11.44 1.02 -13.98
C TYR A 73 10.32 1.58 -13.12
N TYR A 74 9.91 2.79 -13.48
CA TYR A 74 8.80 3.50 -12.88
C TYR A 74 7.47 2.88 -13.35
N MET A 75 6.77 2.18 -12.46
CA MET A 75 5.43 1.62 -12.74
C MET A 75 4.38 2.38 -11.92
N PRO A 76 4.03 3.62 -12.31
CA PRO A 76 3.24 4.53 -11.49
C PRO A 76 1.84 4.01 -11.14
N SER A 77 1.28 3.11 -11.94
CA SER A 77 -0.10 2.62 -11.75
C SER A 77 -0.18 1.24 -11.08
N LEU A 78 0.94 0.55 -10.88
CA LEU A 78 0.94 -0.84 -10.42
C LEU A 78 0.55 -0.90 -8.93
N TYR A 79 -0.68 -1.30 -8.68
CA TYR A 79 -1.34 -1.31 -7.38
C TYR A 79 -1.18 -2.63 -6.61
N LEU A 80 -1.11 -3.75 -7.32
CA LEU A 80 -1.08 -5.08 -6.72
C LEU A 80 -0.18 -6.05 -7.49
N VAL A 81 0.64 -6.77 -6.73
CA VAL A 81 1.43 -7.92 -7.18
C VAL A 81 1.06 -9.14 -6.36
N PHE A 82 0.40 -10.12 -6.98
CA PHE A 82 0.09 -11.41 -6.40
C PHE A 82 1.09 -12.46 -6.88
N ALA A 83 2.05 -12.79 -6.02
CA ALA A 83 3.20 -13.64 -6.31
C ALA A 83 3.50 -14.60 -5.14
N PRO A 84 2.54 -15.45 -4.73
CA PRO A 84 2.62 -16.26 -3.51
C PRO A 84 3.74 -17.30 -3.50
N LYS A 85 4.26 -17.70 -4.68
CA LYS A 85 5.39 -18.65 -4.80
C LYS A 85 6.75 -17.97 -5.03
N ALA A 86 6.78 -16.64 -5.10
CA ALA A 86 8.01 -15.91 -5.31
C ALA A 86 9.01 -16.20 -4.19
N ARG A 87 10.23 -16.57 -4.59
CA ARG A 87 11.33 -16.89 -3.66
C ARG A 87 12.34 -15.76 -3.60
N GLN A 88 12.48 -15.00 -4.68
CA GLN A 88 13.49 -13.95 -4.75
C GLN A 88 13.00 -12.75 -5.56
N PHE A 89 13.26 -11.57 -5.01
CA PHE A 89 13.12 -10.29 -5.70
C PHE A 89 14.51 -9.72 -5.94
N ARG A 90 14.93 -9.57 -7.19
CA ARG A 90 16.03 -8.67 -7.57
C ARG A 90 15.50 -7.23 -7.64
N PRO A 91 16.29 -6.20 -7.98
CA PRO A 91 15.72 -4.87 -8.21
C PRO A 91 14.55 -4.97 -9.19
N PHE A 92 13.34 -4.68 -8.72
CA PHE A 92 12.10 -4.88 -9.50
C PHE A 92 11.11 -3.77 -9.15
N LEU A 93 10.81 -3.60 -7.86
CA LEU A 93 9.83 -2.63 -7.36
C LEU A 93 10.52 -1.30 -7.03
N CYS A 94 10.99 -0.61 -8.07
CA CYS A 94 11.55 0.73 -7.92
C CYS A 94 10.51 1.79 -8.28
N TYR A 95 10.42 2.85 -7.46
CA TYR A 95 9.60 4.03 -7.70
C TYR A 95 8.13 3.68 -7.96
N ASN A 96 7.49 3.07 -6.98
CA ASN A 96 6.09 2.71 -7.09
C ASN A 96 5.30 3.24 -5.88
N GLU A 97 4.86 4.48 -6.02
CA GLU A 97 4.08 5.20 -5.01
C GLU A 97 2.65 4.67 -4.89
N THR A 98 2.15 3.87 -5.83
CA THR A 98 0.76 3.37 -5.84
C THR A 98 0.60 1.92 -5.46
N LEU A 99 1.67 1.13 -5.45
CA LEU A 99 1.65 -0.24 -4.99
C LEU A 99 1.06 -0.26 -3.57
N ARG A 100 0.13 -1.16 -3.28
CA ARG A 100 -0.40 -1.33 -1.91
C ARG A 100 -0.32 -2.77 -1.46
N TYR A 101 -0.42 -3.70 -2.41
CA TYR A 101 -0.46 -5.13 -2.11
C TYR A 101 0.69 -5.86 -2.78
N LEU A 102 1.64 -6.30 -1.96
CA LEU A 102 2.71 -7.21 -2.36
C LEU A 102 2.46 -8.56 -1.69
N CYS A 103 1.69 -9.42 -2.36
CA CYS A 103 1.29 -10.72 -1.82
C CYS A 103 2.33 -11.79 -2.18
N THR A 104 3.34 -11.95 -1.32
CA THR A 104 4.47 -12.86 -1.54
C THR A 104 4.43 -14.08 -0.61
N SER A 105 5.31 -15.04 -0.92
CA SER A 105 5.65 -16.17 -0.04
C SER A 105 6.16 -15.70 1.33
N ASN A 106 6.03 -16.56 2.34
CA ASN A 106 6.68 -16.35 3.63
C ASN A 106 8.19 -16.65 3.60
N LYS A 107 8.74 -17.13 2.48
CA LYS A 107 10.17 -17.49 2.30
C LYS A 107 10.86 -16.62 1.26
N VAL A 108 10.44 -15.37 1.14
CA VAL A 108 10.95 -14.46 0.12
C VAL A 108 12.27 -13.81 0.54
N LYS A 109 13.24 -13.82 -0.39
CA LYS A 109 14.48 -13.05 -0.31
C LYS A 109 14.34 -11.72 -1.06
N PHE A 110 14.67 -10.62 -0.39
CA PHE A 110 14.87 -9.32 -1.01
C PHE A 110 16.37 -9.05 -1.20
N CYS A 111 16.79 -8.99 -2.46
CA CYS A 111 18.15 -8.58 -2.82
C CYS A 111 18.35 -7.07 -2.66
N LYS A 112 19.59 -6.62 -2.88
CA LYS A 112 19.93 -5.19 -2.92
C LYS A 112 18.99 -4.45 -3.87
N ARG A 113 18.39 -3.33 -3.41
CA ARG A 113 17.47 -2.46 -4.16
C ARG A 113 16.20 -3.15 -4.70
N SER A 114 15.75 -4.26 -4.12
CA SER A 114 14.48 -4.89 -4.51
C SER A 114 13.27 -3.96 -4.42
N CYS A 115 13.28 -3.08 -3.40
CA CYS A 115 12.18 -2.19 -3.07
C CYS A 115 12.71 -0.76 -2.86
N VAL A 116 12.33 0.17 -3.74
CA VAL A 116 12.77 1.57 -3.69
C VAL A 116 11.57 2.50 -3.84
N ASN A 117 11.40 3.51 -2.99
CA ASN A 117 10.34 4.53 -3.08
C ASN A 117 8.95 3.88 -3.28
N MET A 118 8.50 3.11 -2.29
CA MET A 118 7.22 2.42 -2.37
C MET A 118 6.52 2.35 -1.02
N THR A 119 5.20 2.34 -1.07
CA THR A 119 4.34 2.19 0.12
C THR A 119 3.64 0.83 0.02
N VAL A 120 3.49 0.06 1.10
CA VAL A 120 2.78 -1.24 1.06
C VAL A 120 2.02 -1.51 2.34
N LYS A 121 0.86 -2.18 2.24
CA LYS A 121 0.11 -2.60 3.43
C LYS A 121 0.81 -3.71 4.21
N LEU A 122 1.45 -4.64 3.53
CA LEU A 122 2.11 -5.77 4.17
C LEU A 122 3.43 -6.09 3.47
N LEU A 123 4.47 -6.21 4.28
CA LEU A 123 5.79 -6.66 3.86
C LEU A 123 6.23 -7.84 4.74
N LYS A 124 6.44 -9.01 4.12
CA LYS A 124 6.89 -10.23 4.79
C LYS A 124 8.35 -10.46 4.45
N ILE A 125 9.24 -10.50 5.44
CA ILE A 125 10.69 -10.52 5.24
C ILE A 125 11.27 -11.81 5.81
N HIS A 126 11.75 -12.70 4.94
CA HIS A 126 12.49 -13.90 5.34
C HIS A 126 13.99 -13.69 5.19
N GLU A 127 14.46 -13.31 4.00
CA GLU A 127 15.85 -12.91 3.79
C GLU A 127 15.94 -11.48 3.22
N ALA A 128 16.92 -10.70 3.67
CA ALA A 128 17.18 -9.37 3.14
C ALA A 128 18.68 -9.07 3.06
N ASP A 129 19.14 -8.73 1.87
CA ASP A 129 20.51 -8.25 1.62
C ASP A 129 20.65 -6.79 2.10
N LYS A 130 21.90 -6.30 2.16
CA LYS A 130 22.16 -4.88 2.46
C LYS A 130 21.52 -3.98 1.40
N TYR A 131 20.84 -2.93 1.85
CA TYR A 131 20.10 -1.99 0.99
C TYR A 131 18.95 -2.60 0.20
N ALA A 132 18.33 -3.68 0.70
CA ALA A 132 17.15 -4.24 0.06
C ALA A 132 15.97 -3.25 -0.02
N PHE A 133 15.88 -2.34 0.95
CA PHE A 133 14.81 -1.35 1.08
C PHE A 133 15.38 0.06 1.10
N THR A 134 14.86 0.92 0.22
CA THR A 134 15.22 2.33 0.11
C THR A 134 13.93 3.15 0.06
N SER A 135 13.71 4.07 1.00
CA SER A 135 12.49 4.88 1.15
C SER A 135 11.19 4.06 1.01
N VAL A 136 11.06 3.02 1.83
CA VAL A 136 9.88 2.14 1.83
C VAL A 136 9.03 2.43 3.05
N THR A 137 7.73 2.65 2.87
CA THR A 137 6.78 2.71 4.00
C THR A 137 5.89 1.49 4.00
N ALA A 138 5.86 0.76 5.11
CA ALA A 138 4.99 -0.39 5.29
C ALA A 138 3.98 -0.15 6.41
N GLN A 139 2.70 -0.39 6.16
CA GLN A 139 1.70 -0.38 7.24
C GLN A 139 2.04 -1.50 8.24
N ARG A 140 2.37 -2.70 7.73
CA ARG A 140 2.70 -3.88 8.53
C ARG A 140 3.94 -4.58 8.00
N VAL A 141 4.87 -4.91 8.89
CA VAL A 141 6.05 -5.72 8.60
C VAL A 141 6.05 -6.98 9.45
N ILE A 142 6.33 -8.12 8.82
CA ILE A 142 6.56 -9.40 9.50
C ILE A 142 8.00 -9.83 9.25
N ILE A 143 8.71 -10.13 10.33
CA ILE A 143 10.01 -10.79 10.32
C ILE A 143 9.83 -12.14 11.01
N PHE A 144 10.15 -13.21 10.29
CA PHE A 144 9.97 -14.58 10.77
C PHE A 144 11.10 -14.99 11.70
N ARG A 145 10.86 -16.05 12.49
CA ARG A 145 11.80 -16.55 13.49
C ARG A 145 13.16 -16.91 12.88
N ASP A 146 13.15 -17.54 11.72
CA ASP A 146 14.32 -18.02 10.98
C ASP A 146 14.84 -17.01 9.95
N SER A 147 14.40 -15.74 10.02
CA SER A 147 14.80 -14.71 9.06
C SER A 147 16.29 -14.39 9.11
N LYS A 148 16.90 -14.23 7.93
CA LYS A 148 18.32 -13.87 7.76
C LYS A 148 18.43 -12.46 7.18
N ILE A 149 18.72 -11.50 8.05
CA ILE A 149 18.83 -10.09 7.67
C ILE A 149 20.30 -9.65 7.76
N LEU A 150 20.88 -9.30 6.61
CA LEU A 150 22.25 -8.82 6.45
C LEU A 150 22.37 -7.28 6.47
N ALA A 151 21.27 -6.58 6.77
CA ALA A 151 21.26 -5.12 6.76
C ALA A 151 22.15 -4.54 7.87
N ASP A 152 23.08 -3.66 7.48
CA ASP A 152 24.01 -3.01 8.39
C ASP A 152 24.08 -1.49 8.11
N GLY A 153 23.63 -0.72 9.09
CA GLY A 153 24.23 0.56 9.48
C GLY A 153 23.78 1.83 8.77
N LEU A 154 23.85 1.92 7.44
CA LEU A 154 23.90 3.23 6.77
C LEU A 154 22.86 3.36 5.65
N GLY A 155 21.59 3.54 6.02
CA GLY A 155 20.50 3.74 5.07
C GLY A 155 19.19 3.08 5.48
N LYS A 156 18.85 3.07 6.77
CA LYS A 156 17.61 2.48 7.26
C LYS A 156 16.42 3.35 6.85
N GLN A 157 15.90 3.05 5.67
CA GLN A 157 14.86 3.80 5.00
C GLN A 157 13.56 2.99 4.87
N LEU A 158 13.45 1.85 5.57
CA LEU A 158 12.17 1.21 5.80
C LEU A 158 11.51 1.87 7.02
N LYS A 159 10.29 2.35 6.85
CA LYS A 159 9.38 2.79 7.93
C LYS A 159 8.30 1.74 8.10
N ALA A 160 7.94 1.44 9.34
CA ALA A 160 6.80 0.58 9.63
C ALA A 160 5.90 1.21 10.68
N ILE A 161 4.59 1.14 10.47
CA ILE A 161 3.60 1.49 11.49
C ILE A 161 3.47 0.33 12.48
N LYS A 162 3.47 -0.91 11.97
CA LYS A 162 3.31 -2.14 12.77
C LYS A 162 4.39 -3.15 12.46
N ILE A 163 4.94 -3.75 13.50
CA ILE A 163 6.05 -4.70 13.41
C ILE A 163 5.68 -5.97 14.19
N GLN A 164 5.77 -7.11 13.53
CA GLN A 164 5.81 -8.43 14.17
C GLN A 164 7.18 -9.02 13.88
N ASP A 165 8.05 -9.08 14.89
CA ASP A 165 9.36 -9.70 14.78
C ASP A 165 9.41 -10.94 15.68
N GLU A 166 9.48 -12.11 15.05
CA GLU A 166 9.53 -13.40 15.73
C GLU A 166 10.95 -13.93 15.93
N SER A 167 11.96 -13.16 15.49
CA SER A 167 13.36 -13.53 15.67
C SER A 167 13.81 -13.35 17.13
N GLU A 168 14.73 -14.19 17.58
CA GLU A 168 15.17 -14.21 18.98
C GLU A 168 15.89 -12.91 19.41
N ASN A 169 16.55 -12.24 18.46
CA ASN A 169 17.39 -11.07 18.71
C ASN A 169 16.83 -9.76 18.13
N PHE A 170 15.55 -9.75 17.74
CA PHE A 170 14.90 -8.58 17.15
C PHE A 170 15.68 -8.00 15.95
N GLN A 171 15.75 -8.81 14.89
CA GLN A 171 16.41 -8.46 13.63
C GLN A 171 15.86 -7.18 12.98
N PHE A 172 14.66 -6.71 13.34
CA PHE A 172 14.12 -5.42 12.89
C PHE A 172 15.11 -4.27 13.09
N LYS A 173 15.96 -4.30 14.13
CA LYS A 173 16.94 -3.24 14.40
C LYS A 173 17.91 -2.97 13.24
N LYS A 174 18.12 -3.99 12.41
CA LYS A 174 18.94 -3.92 11.20
C LYS A 174 18.24 -3.19 10.05
N LEU A 175 16.90 -3.17 10.05
CA LEU A 175 16.07 -2.63 8.96
C LEU A 175 15.56 -1.20 9.22
N PHE A 176 15.31 -0.82 10.49
CA PHE A 176 14.59 0.42 10.83
C PHE A 176 15.45 1.43 11.60
N ASN A 177 15.33 2.73 11.27
CA ASN A 177 15.99 3.84 11.98
C ASN A 177 15.07 4.53 12.98
N ASN A 178 13.82 4.77 12.59
CA ASN A 178 12.83 5.42 13.44
C ASN A 178 11.65 4.47 13.62
N ILE A 179 11.62 3.84 14.78
CA ILE A 179 10.50 3.00 15.21
C ILE A 179 9.75 3.64 16.35
N GLY A 180 10.01 4.89 16.76
CA GLY A 180 9.49 5.44 18.02
C GLY A 180 7.95 5.43 18.13
N GLN A 181 7.26 5.43 17.00
CA GLN A 181 5.79 5.39 16.91
C GLN A 181 5.26 4.02 16.45
N ALA A 182 6.13 3.05 16.18
CA ALA A 182 5.73 1.74 15.69
C ALA A 182 5.09 0.90 16.80
N VAL A 183 4.12 0.09 16.41
CA VAL A 183 3.40 -0.84 17.27
C VAL A 183 3.98 -2.23 17.11
N PHE A 184 4.35 -2.87 18.22
CA PHE A 184 4.92 -4.21 18.21
C PHE A 184 3.87 -5.27 18.53
N TYR A 185 3.89 -6.38 17.79
CA TYR A 185 2.98 -7.51 17.94
C TYR A 185 3.76 -8.77 18.30
N LYS A 186 3.13 -9.64 19.10
CA LYS A 186 3.73 -10.81 19.78
C LYS A 186 4.88 -10.50 20.75
N ALA A 187 5.43 -9.29 20.73
CA ALA A 187 6.35 -8.80 21.75
C ALA A 187 5.57 -8.37 23.01
N THR A 188 6.23 -8.51 24.15
CA THR A 188 5.78 -7.98 25.44
C THR A 188 6.48 -6.64 25.73
N GLU A 189 5.88 -5.79 26.56
CA GLU A 189 6.49 -4.52 26.96
C GLU A 189 7.83 -4.77 27.66
N GLU A 190 7.92 -5.80 28.51
CA GLU A 190 9.16 -6.18 29.20
C GLU A 190 10.26 -6.58 28.21
N GLN A 191 9.93 -7.30 27.14
CA GLN A 191 10.89 -7.61 26.08
C GLN A 191 11.39 -6.35 25.38
N LEU A 192 10.49 -5.41 25.04
CA LEU A 192 10.88 -4.15 24.39
C LEU A 192 11.75 -3.29 25.30
N GLN A 193 11.40 -3.19 26.59
CA GLN A 193 12.16 -2.43 27.59
C GLN A 193 13.58 -2.97 27.80
N LYS A 194 13.78 -4.30 27.75
CA LYS A 194 15.13 -4.92 27.78
C LYS A 194 16.05 -4.41 26.67
N PHE A 195 15.49 -3.88 25.59
CA PHE A 195 16.22 -3.30 24.47
C PHE A 195 16.14 -1.77 24.42
N GLY A 196 15.67 -1.11 25.49
CA GLY A 196 15.58 0.34 25.59
C GLY A 196 14.43 0.96 24.78
N LEU A 197 13.43 0.16 24.38
CA LEU A 197 12.31 0.62 23.57
C LEU A 197 11.09 0.93 24.44
N LYS A 198 10.43 2.05 24.14
CA LYS A 198 9.21 2.54 24.83
C LYS A 198 7.96 2.41 23.96
N ASN A 199 7.99 1.47 23.02
CA ASN A 199 6.94 1.24 22.04
C ASN A 199 5.73 0.54 22.66
N LYS A 200 4.56 0.74 22.05
CA LYS A 200 3.35 -0.03 22.38
C LYS A 200 3.52 -1.49 21.95
N ALA A 201 3.01 -2.41 22.76
CA ALA A 201 3.10 -3.85 22.53
C ALA A 201 1.73 -4.54 22.63
N TYR A 202 1.48 -5.49 21.74
CA TYR A 202 0.31 -6.36 21.78
C TYR A 202 0.74 -7.83 21.78
N LYS A 203 0.19 -8.62 22.70
CA LYS A 203 0.54 -10.05 22.86
C LYS A 203 0.08 -10.96 21.70
N HIS A 204 -0.70 -10.44 20.76
CA HIS A 204 -1.26 -11.22 19.65
C HIS A 204 -0.60 -10.87 18.31
N SER A 205 -0.88 -11.65 17.26
CA SER A 205 -0.38 -11.39 15.91
C SER A 205 -1.03 -10.15 15.27
N ILE A 206 -0.35 -9.49 14.34
CA ILE A 206 -0.94 -8.45 13.47
C ILE A 206 -2.16 -8.92 12.67
N HIS A 207 -2.38 -10.24 12.60
CA HIS A 207 -3.54 -10.86 11.96
C HIS A 207 -4.66 -11.21 12.93
N ASN A 208 -4.55 -10.87 14.22
CA ASN A 208 -5.61 -11.18 15.16
C ASN A 208 -6.89 -10.43 14.76
N LYS A 209 -7.84 -11.19 14.21
CA LYS A 209 -9.10 -10.72 13.65
C LYS A 209 -10.15 -10.62 14.75
N ASP A 210 -9.81 -10.11 15.92
CA ASP A 210 -10.82 -9.75 16.90
C ASP A 210 -11.54 -8.48 16.41
N ARG A 211 -12.30 -8.68 15.31
CA ARG A 211 -12.94 -7.70 14.43
C ARG A 211 -14.16 -7.06 15.06
N ASN A 212 -14.57 -7.58 16.22
CA ASN A 212 -15.72 -7.12 16.99
C ASN A 212 -15.35 -6.04 18.00
N ARG A 213 -14.11 -5.51 17.97
CA ARG A 213 -13.75 -4.33 18.76
C ARG A 213 -14.36 -3.10 18.12
N ILE A 214 -15.60 -2.82 18.52
CA ILE A 214 -16.20 -1.51 18.31
C ILE A 214 -15.51 -0.59 19.31
N PHE A 215 -14.66 0.29 18.80
CA PHE A 215 -14.11 1.38 19.59
C PHE A 215 -15.10 2.53 19.50
N VAL A 216 -15.74 2.88 20.62
CA VAL A 216 -16.69 3.99 20.70
C VAL A 216 -16.15 5.05 21.65
N VAL A 217 -16.11 6.29 21.20
CA VAL A 217 -15.79 7.46 22.04
C VAL A 217 -16.93 8.45 21.96
N ASP A 218 -17.48 8.78 23.14
CA ASP A 218 -18.55 9.75 23.35
C ASP A 218 -19.80 9.54 22.46
N ASN A 219 -20.02 8.31 21.95
CA ASN A 219 -21.02 7.98 20.93
C ASN A 219 -20.92 8.81 19.63
N GLU A 220 -19.81 9.52 19.42
CA GLU A 220 -19.59 10.37 18.25
C GLU A 220 -18.55 9.79 17.28
N ILE A 221 -17.71 8.87 17.76
CA ILE A 221 -16.71 8.18 16.97
C ILE A 221 -16.88 6.69 17.17
N GLU A 222 -16.94 5.97 16.06
CA GLU A 222 -16.97 4.52 16.02
C GLU A 222 -15.85 4.03 15.10
N TYR A 223 -15.12 3.01 15.52
CA TYR A 223 -14.24 2.28 14.62
C TYR A 223 -14.58 0.79 14.63
N CYS A 224 -14.82 0.25 13.44
CA CYS A 224 -15.13 -1.16 13.24
C CYS A 224 -14.56 -1.63 11.90
N CYS A 225 -13.84 -2.75 11.91
CA CYS A 225 -13.39 -3.45 10.70
C CYS A 225 -12.63 -2.58 9.67
N GLY A 226 -11.83 -1.60 10.11
CA GLY A 226 -11.10 -0.70 9.20
C GLY A 226 -11.84 0.59 8.86
N THR A 227 -13.11 0.69 9.20
CA THR A 227 -13.94 1.86 8.95
C THR A 227 -14.00 2.73 10.20
N LEU A 228 -13.56 3.98 10.07
CA LEU A 228 -13.75 5.04 11.06
C LEU A 228 -15.00 5.84 10.71
N THR A 229 -16.02 5.77 11.56
CA THR A 229 -17.23 6.58 11.46
C THR A 229 -17.16 7.75 12.44
N ILE A 230 -17.43 8.96 11.95
CA ILE A 230 -17.44 10.20 12.73
C ILE A 230 -18.80 10.86 12.56
N HIS A 231 -19.60 10.84 13.63
CA HIS A 231 -20.92 11.47 13.68
C HIS A 231 -20.84 12.96 14.07
N SER A 232 -19.74 13.37 14.68
CA SER A 232 -19.53 14.76 15.11
C SER A 232 -19.35 15.72 13.94
N GLN A 233 -19.82 16.95 14.11
CA GLN A 233 -19.47 18.05 13.19
C GLN A 233 -18.02 18.52 13.41
N ASN A 234 -17.56 18.55 14.66
CA ASN A 234 -16.27 19.09 15.07
C ASN A 234 -15.56 18.13 16.02
N LEU A 235 -14.29 17.79 15.74
CA LEU A 235 -13.54 16.89 16.59
C LEU A 235 -12.91 17.61 17.79
N THR A 236 -13.26 17.16 18.99
CA THR A 236 -12.60 17.56 20.25
C THR A 236 -11.16 17.03 20.31
N LYS A 237 -10.40 17.45 21.32
CA LYS A 237 -9.07 16.88 21.57
C LYS A 237 -9.16 15.38 21.89
N THR A 238 -10.11 14.99 22.72
CA THR A 238 -10.38 13.59 23.08
C THR A 238 -10.62 12.74 21.83
N HIS A 239 -11.46 13.22 20.91
CA HIS A 239 -11.70 12.60 19.61
C HIS A 239 -10.44 12.41 18.78
N LYS A 240 -9.63 13.46 18.65
CA LYS A 240 -8.38 13.41 17.88
C LYS A 240 -7.38 12.44 18.49
N ASP A 241 -7.25 12.44 19.81
CA ASP A 241 -6.34 11.56 20.54
C ASP A 241 -6.80 10.09 20.46
N ALA A 242 -8.10 9.85 20.50
CA ALA A 242 -8.73 8.56 20.25
C ALA A 242 -8.44 8.03 18.83
N ILE A 243 -8.68 8.84 17.80
CA ILE A 243 -8.41 8.44 16.40
C ILE A 243 -6.92 8.15 16.19
N LYS A 244 -6.02 8.93 16.78
CA LYS A 244 -4.57 8.70 16.71
C LYS A 244 -4.17 7.33 17.25
N GLN A 245 -4.92 6.75 18.20
CA GLN A 245 -4.65 5.40 18.72
C GLN A 245 -4.94 4.29 17.72
N LEU A 246 -5.67 4.57 16.62
CA LEU A 246 -5.94 3.58 15.57
C LEU A 246 -4.73 3.32 14.67
N GLU A 247 -3.64 4.09 14.79
CA GLU A 247 -2.28 3.77 14.31
C GLU A 247 -2.24 3.16 12.90
N GLY A 248 -2.90 3.83 11.96
CA GLY A 248 -2.90 3.45 10.55
C GLY A 248 -3.79 2.28 10.18
N ASP A 249 -4.69 1.79 11.05
CA ASP A 249 -5.69 0.76 10.71
C ASP A 249 -6.95 1.28 10.02
N ILE A 250 -6.99 2.58 9.72
CA ILE A 250 -8.12 3.21 9.06
C ILE A 250 -7.96 2.96 7.56
N ASP A 251 -8.82 2.08 7.03
CA ASP A 251 -8.95 1.82 5.60
C ASP A 251 -10.01 2.74 4.98
N GLU A 252 -11.03 3.11 5.75
CA GLU A 252 -12.16 3.94 5.30
C GLU A 252 -12.53 5.00 6.33
N ILE A 253 -12.95 6.18 5.86
CA ILE A 253 -13.50 7.25 6.70
C ILE A 253 -14.92 7.59 6.23
N LEU A 254 -15.87 7.50 7.16
CA LEU A 254 -17.26 7.90 6.99
C LEU A 254 -17.58 9.02 7.98
N ALA A 255 -17.62 10.27 7.50
CA ALA A 255 -17.87 11.42 8.35
C ALA A 255 -19.01 12.29 7.78
N PRO A 256 -20.27 11.84 7.86
CA PRO A 256 -21.41 12.50 7.20
C PRO A 256 -21.64 13.93 7.68
N ASN A 257 -21.30 14.24 8.93
CA ASN A 257 -21.57 15.54 9.55
C ASN A 257 -20.33 16.43 9.66
N LEU A 258 -19.15 15.88 9.46
CA LEU A 258 -17.88 16.58 9.69
C LEU A 258 -17.73 17.76 8.71
N ILE A 259 -17.42 18.94 9.26
CA ILE A 259 -17.30 20.17 8.47
C ILE A 259 -15.85 20.56 8.17
N SER A 260 -14.87 19.98 8.88
CA SER A 260 -13.44 20.23 8.67
C SER A 260 -12.63 18.94 8.67
N ALA A 261 -11.80 18.76 7.64
CA ALA A 261 -10.89 17.63 7.49
C ALA A 261 -9.45 17.91 7.94
N GLU A 262 -9.18 19.05 8.59
CA GLU A 262 -7.81 19.45 8.93
C GLU A 262 -7.08 18.40 9.79
N PHE A 263 -7.80 17.71 10.68
CA PHE A 263 -7.22 16.66 11.51
C PHE A 263 -6.62 15.50 10.69
N LEU A 264 -7.10 15.26 9.46
CA LEU A 264 -6.58 14.22 8.58
C LEU A 264 -5.12 14.45 8.20
N LYS A 265 -4.62 15.70 8.22
CA LYS A 265 -3.19 16.03 8.03
C LYS A 265 -2.28 15.32 9.04
N ASN A 266 -2.83 15.03 10.23
CA ASN A 266 -2.10 14.39 11.32
C ASN A 266 -2.36 12.88 11.39
N LEU A 267 -3.24 12.36 10.53
CA LEU A 267 -3.34 10.92 10.33
C LEU A 267 -2.26 10.48 9.34
N ASN A 268 -1.95 9.19 9.31
CA ASN A 268 -1.21 8.63 8.19
C ASN A 268 -2.24 8.23 7.11
N PRO A 269 -2.46 9.06 6.06
CA PRO A 269 -3.52 8.81 5.10
C PRO A 269 -3.10 7.82 4.01
N GLU A 270 -1.84 7.39 4.01
CA GLU A 270 -1.22 6.56 2.98
C GLU A 270 -1.93 5.22 2.73
N PHE A 271 -2.85 4.81 3.60
CA PHE A 271 -3.57 3.53 3.48
C PHE A 271 -5.10 3.68 3.36
N ILE A 272 -5.63 4.91 3.45
CA ILE A 272 -7.07 5.19 3.34
C ILE A 272 -7.50 5.03 1.89
N GLN A 273 -8.50 4.18 1.63
CA GLN A 273 -8.99 3.84 0.29
C GLN A 273 -10.32 4.50 -0.03
N LYS A 274 -11.13 4.75 1.00
CA LYS A 274 -12.47 5.32 0.84
C LYS A 274 -12.65 6.47 1.82
N MET A 275 -13.18 7.57 1.30
CA MET A 275 -13.48 8.75 2.10
C MET A 275 -14.84 9.33 1.72
N GLN A 276 -15.75 9.34 2.68
CA GLN A 276 -17.07 9.97 2.54
C GLN A 276 -17.19 11.07 3.59
N ILE A 277 -16.87 12.30 3.20
CA ILE A 277 -16.90 13.46 4.09
C ILE A 277 -17.69 14.60 3.43
N PRO A 278 -18.99 14.37 3.15
CA PRO A 278 -19.77 15.19 2.22
C PRO A 278 -19.84 16.67 2.61
N ASN A 279 -19.67 17.01 3.89
CA ASN A 279 -19.81 18.38 4.38
C ASN A 279 -18.50 19.18 4.45
N VAL A 280 -17.37 18.58 4.08
CA VAL A 280 -16.07 19.24 4.11
C VAL A 280 -15.86 20.11 2.87
N VAL A 281 -15.46 21.36 3.10
CA VAL A 281 -15.20 22.36 2.03
C VAL A 281 -13.74 22.36 1.59
N GLN A 282 -12.81 21.90 2.44
CA GLN A 282 -11.40 21.83 2.11
C GLN A 282 -10.80 20.52 2.58
N LEU A 283 -10.22 19.76 1.64
CA LEU A 283 -9.37 18.63 1.95
C LEU A 283 -7.93 19.10 2.19
N PRO A 284 -7.20 18.45 3.10
CA PRO A 284 -5.76 18.59 3.10
C PRO A 284 -5.12 17.95 1.86
N ASP A 285 -3.90 18.37 1.58
CA ASP A 285 -3.12 17.84 0.47
C ASP A 285 -2.77 16.36 0.72
N GLN A 286 -2.67 15.58 -0.37
CA GLN A 286 -2.12 14.22 -0.42
C GLN A 286 -3.01 13.09 0.16
N PHE A 287 -3.80 12.48 -0.73
CA PHE A 287 -4.53 11.24 -0.48
C PHE A 287 -4.32 10.23 -1.63
N GLU A 288 -3.07 9.92 -1.93
CA GLU A 288 -2.65 9.08 -3.06
C GLU A 288 -3.32 7.70 -3.11
N SER A 289 -3.81 7.22 -1.97
CA SER A 289 -4.45 5.91 -1.80
C SER A 289 -5.96 5.89 -2.00
N VAL A 290 -6.59 7.06 -1.99
CA VAL A 290 -8.05 7.16 -2.06
C VAL A 290 -8.53 6.79 -3.45
N GLN A 291 -9.41 5.78 -3.50
CA GLN A 291 -10.05 5.30 -4.73
C GLN A 291 -11.47 5.83 -4.89
N PHE A 292 -12.11 6.17 -3.77
CA PHE A 292 -13.49 6.64 -3.73
C PHE A 292 -13.59 7.84 -2.79
N LEU A 293 -14.02 8.97 -3.34
CA LEU A 293 -14.12 10.24 -2.63
C LEU A 293 -15.52 10.86 -2.81
N VAL A 294 -16.17 11.26 -1.70
CA VAL A 294 -17.46 11.98 -1.74
C VAL A 294 -17.33 13.30 -0.99
N LEU A 295 -17.59 14.40 -1.70
CA LEU A 295 -17.59 15.78 -1.22
C LEU A 295 -18.79 16.52 -1.79
N ASN A 296 -19.88 16.61 -1.02
CA ASN A 296 -21.13 17.18 -1.54
C ASN A 296 -21.25 18.68 -1.30
N LYS A 297 -20.65 19.27 -0.27
CA LYS A 297 -20.73 20.71 0.03
C LYS A 297 -19.65 21.54 -0.67
N LEU A 298 -18.81 20.93 -1.48
CA LEU A 298 -17.79 21.62 -2.24
C LEU A 298 -18.45 22.36 -3.42
N ASN A 299 -18.63 23.67 -3.28
CA ASN A 299 -19.20 24.54 -4.33
C ASN A 299 -18.11 25.14 -5.25
N GLN A 300 -16.92 25.38 -4.69
CA GLN A 300 -15.74 25.85 -5.40
C GLN A 300 -14.56 24.95 -5.08
N ILE A 301 -13.65 24.81 -6.04
CA ILE A 301 -12.42 24.05 -5.87
C ILE A 301 -11.21 24.93 -6.20
N GLN A 302 -10.12 24.74 -5.46
CA GLN A 302 -8.85 25.35 -5.83
C GLN A 302 -8.24 24.58 -7.00
N LYS A 303 -7.63 25.29 -7.95
CA LYS A 303 -6.85 24.68 -9.03
C LYS A 303 -5.86 23.66 -8.43
N TYR A 304 -5.74 22.49 -9.06
CA TYR A 304 -4.86 21.39 -8.65
C TYR A 304 -5.22 20.64 -7.36
N GLN A 305 -6.40 20.87 -6.76
CA GLN A 305 -6.74 20.30 -5.46
C GLN A 305 -6.80 18.75 -5.43
N PHE A 306 -7.12 18.10 -6.55
CA PHE A 306 -7.12 16.63 -6.65
C PHE A 306 -5.96 16.08 -7.50
N ASN A 307 -4.88 16.85 -7.67
CA ASN A 307 -3.70 16.35 -8.35
C ASN A 307 -3.07 15.20 -7.55
N GLN A 308 -2.45 14.24 -8.25
CA GLN A 308 -1.73 13.10 -7.64
C GLN A 308 -2.62 12.16 -6.82
N PHE A 309 -3.94 12.20 -7.05
CA PHE A 309 -4.85 11.14 -6.63
C PHE A 309 -4.69 9.93 -7.57
N TYR A 310 -3.50 9.32 -7.54
CA TYR A 310 -3.05 8.31 -8.52
C TYR A 310 -3.97 7.09 -8.62
N LEU A 311 -4.75 6.80 -7.56
CA LEU A 311 -5.62 5.63 -7.46
C LEU A 311 -7.11 5.97 -7.49
N LEU A 312 -7.49 7.24 -7.67
CA LEU A 312 -8.88 7.69 -7.65
C LEU A 312 -9.64 7.13 -8.86
N LYS A 313 -10.70 6.36 -8.55
CA LYS A 313 -11.57 5.72 -9.55
C LYS A 313 -12.93 6.39 -9.63
N ASN A 314 -13.42 6.88 -8.49
CA ASN A 314 -14.74 7.48 -8.38
C ASN A 314 -14.66 8.72 -7.49
N VAL A 315 -15.27 9.80 -7.95
CA VAL A 315 -15.42 11.03 -7.19
C VAL A 315 -16.87 11.52 -7.34
N GLU A 316 -17.51 11.83 -6.22
CA GLU A 316 -18.86 12.40 -6.19
C GLU A 316 -18.77 13.83 -5.65
N LEU A 317 -19.10 14.80 -6.52
CA LEU A 317 -19.00 16.24 -6.27
C LEU A 317 -20.35 16.92 -6.58
N LEU A 318 -21.41 16.55 -5.86
CA LEU A 318 -22.79 16.83 -6.27
C LEU A 318 -23.17 18.31 -6.42
N ASN A 319 -22.57 19.22 -5.64
CA ASN A 319 -22.90 20.64 -5.67
C ASN A 319 -21.76 21.51 -6.24
N LEU A 320 -20.86 20.93 -7.03
CA LEU A 320 -19.74 21.67 -7.60
C LEU A 320 -20.16 22.50 -8.80
N GLU A 321 -19.92 23.81 -8.74
CA GLU A 321 -20.30 24.78 -9.77
C GLU A 321 -19.07 25.39 -10.46
N CYS A 322 -18.08 24.56 -10.83
CA CYS A 322 -16.86 25.04 -11.50
C CYS A 322 -16.28 24.02 -12.49
N ASP A 323 -15.35 24.50 -13.32
CA ASP A 323 -14.62 23.67 -14.28
C ASP A 323 -13.53 22.82 -13.57
N LEU A 324 -13.48 21.54 -13.93
CA LEU A 324 -12.57 20.53 -13.36
C LEU A 324 -11.32 20.28 -14.20
N ASN A 325 -11.17 20.95 -15.35
CA ASN A 325 -10.09 20.70 -16.33
C ASN A 325 -8.67 20.70 -15.76
N GLU A 326 -8.42 21.43 -14.67
CA GLU A 326 -7.09 21.56 -14.05
C GLU A 326 -6.99 20.91 -12.67
N ASN A 327 -7.90 19.99 -12.31
CA ASN A 327 -7.97 19.44 -10.96
C ASN A 327 -7.48 18.00 -10.80
N PHE A 328 -7.33 17.25 -11.89
CA PHE A 328 -7.03 15.81 -11.84
C PHE A 328 -5.74 15.43 -12.58
N HIS A 329 -4.70 16.26 -12.49
CA HIS A 329 -3.42 15.89 -13.11
C HIS A 329 -2.79 14.68 -12.39
N ASN A 330 -2.26 13.75 -13.18
CA ASN A 330 -1.68 12.49 -12.71
C ASN A 330 -2.66 11.59 -11.93
N CYS A 331 -3.92 11.56 -12.32
CA CYS A 331 -4.89 10.53 -11.90
C CYS A 331 -5.00 9.48 -13.03
N PHE A 332 -4.83 8.18 -12.73
CA PHE A 332 -4.62 7.11 -13.74
C PHE A 332 -5.68 5.99 -13.79
#